data_AF-A0AAV1KDL0-F1
#
_entry.id   AF-A0AAV1KDL0-F1
#
_cell.length_a   1.000
_cell.length_b   1.000
_cell.length_c   1.000
_cell.angle_alpha   90.00
_cell.angle_beta   90.00
_cell.angle_gamma   90.00
#
_symmetry.space_group_name_H-M   'P 1'
#
loop_
_entity.id
_entity.type
_entity.pdbx_description
1 polymer ?
#
loop_
_entity_poly.entity_id
_entity_poly.type
_entity_poly.pdbx_seq_one_letter_code
_entity_poly.pdbx_strand_id
1 'polypeptide(L)'
;MEGSHQLSNINHNVSTKLAKFAVSLDIQVSRNLKEGAIVTRFTKSNGLWCYLLLPMILIMYTTLYKMSVQYHIVTCVSVGLFFYCMLFILFLSISSVILKEFDFGGCMASSLISALLIYIFLGKGLLTSLVSALPCIYFFNAMLKISVINLPKTFTIGEAMVISQSITLFVTASIIEFLNGVVNGIDEESTFINTLVLTVLSTMGLIVTALFFLNDSYKNVKSLGYIITIGTVIMLLEWHLIMGPKCIIRIIEYIFMDFKRVKLLTIWLSMVIVAIFIIFIQTKMSTKASTVTRKTFHVLASLVFLSGILTDIPLMTLAAGIGLALLIFTEALRICGIEPISSALHSAFVVYSDEKDSGVLAMTPLYLFTGLACPLILAPSEAQLDMLAGVLAVGVGDTAASCIGSTFGRTHWAGSNRTLEGTAANILSQVAVICMLQYFELLETKNAIIRTLIAATVSASVEAKTDQVDNLILPLVTILVFQVTYFLS
;
A
#
# COMPACT_ATOMS: atom_id res chain seq x y z
N MET A 1 4.32 -29.37 37.12
CA MET A 1 3.77 -28.00 37.30
C MET A 1 4.85 -26.94 37.56
N GLU A 2 6.08 -27.28 37.95
CA GLU A 2 7.17 -26.29 38.13
C GLU A 2 7.84 -25.83 36.82
N GLY A 3 7.93 -26.69 35.79
CA GLY A 3 8.51 -26.33 34.49
C GLY A 3 7.71 -25.29 33.69
N SER A 4 6.38 -25.26 33.83
CA SER A 4 5.53 -24.26 33.17
C SER A 4 5.63 -22.87 33.80
N HIS A 5 5.84 -22.79 35.13
CA HIS A 5 6.05 -21.52 35.82
C HIS A 5 7.40 -20.89 35.47
N GLN A 6 8.48 -21.69 35.37
CA GLN A 6 9.79 -21.20 34.95
C GLN A 6 9.81 -20.73 33.50
N LEU A 7 9.19 -21.45 32.55
CA LEU A 7 9.07 -20.99 31.16
C LEU A 7 8.23 -19.70 31.05
N SER A 8 7.15 -19.56 31.82
CA SER A 8 6.34 -18.33 31.81
C SER A 8 7.11 -17.12 32.34
N ASN A 9 7.91 -17.30 33.39
CA ASN A 9 8.74 -16.24 33.96
C ASN A 9 9.89 -15.83 33.03
N ILE A 10 10.51 -16.79 32.35
CA ILE A 10 11.57 -16.51 31.36
C ILE A 10 10.98 -15.74 30.16
N ASN A 11 9.84 -16.19 29.62
CA ASN A 11 9.17 -15.51 28.50
C ASN A 11 8.70 -14.09 28.89
N HIS A 12 8.19 -13.89 30.11
CA HIS A 12 7.84 -12.57 30.61
C HIS A 12 9.08 -11.67 30.74
N ASN A 13 10.20 -12.18 31.24
CA ASN A 13 11.41 -11.38 31.42
C ASN A 13 12.06 -11.01 30.07
N VAL A 14 12.05 -11.91 29.09
CA VAL A 14 12.53 -11.65 27.72
C VAL A 14 11.65 -10.63 27.00
N SER A 15 10.32 -10.78 27.06
CA SER A 15 9.39 -9.84 26.43
C SER A 15 9.54 -8.42 26.98
N THR A 16 9.73 -8.28 28.31
CA THR A 16 9.96 -6.96 28.92
C THR A 16 11.30 -6.34 28.55
N LYS A 17 12.36 -7.13 28.37
CA LYS A 17 13.66 -6.62 27.88
C LYS A 17 13.58 -6.16 26.43
N LEU A 18 12.94 -6.95 25.56
CA LEU A 18 12.74 -6.58 24.15
C LEU A 18 11.88 -5.33 24.00
N ALA A 19 10.80 -5.23 24.78
CA ALA A 19 9.95 -4.03 24.79
C ALA A 19 10.73 -2.79 25.24
N LYS A 20 11.53 -2.89 26.31
CA LYS A 20 12.39 -1.80 26.77
C LYS A 20 13.42 -1.39 25.72
N PHE A 21 14.03 -2.37 25.05
CA PHE A 21 14.98 -2.11 23.97
C PHE A 21 14.31 -1.37 22.79
N ALA A 22 13.15 -1.84 22.33
CA ALA A 22 12.41 -1.20 21.25
C ALA A 22 12.01 0.25 21.58
N VAL A 23 11.54 0.50 22.80
CA VAL A 23 11.23 1.85 23.28
C VAL A 23 12.48 2.72 23.34
N SER A 24 13.60 2.19 23.85
CA SER A 24 14.88 2.92 23.89
C SER A 24 15.36 3.29 22.49
N LEU A 25 15.22 2.38 21.52
CA LEU A 25 15.59 2.59 20.12
C LEU A 25 14.75 3.69 19.48
N ASP A 26 13.43 3.67 19.69
CA ASP A 26 12.50 4.67 19.16
C ASP A 26 12.78 6.08 19.71
N ILE A 27 13.13 6.18 21.00
CA ILE A 27 13.54 7.44 21.64
C ILE A 27 14.86 7.96 21.05
N GLN A 28 15.86 7.08 20.86
CA GLN A 28 17.14 7.45 20.27
C GLN A 28 16.99 7.95 18.83
N VAL A 29 16.23 7.23 18.00
CA VAL A 29 15.90 7.65 16.63
C VAL A 29 15.24 9.03 16.65
N SER A 30 14.24 9.24 17.51
CA SER A 30 13.55 10.54 17.63
C SER A 30 14.49 11.67 18.02
N ARG A 31 15.46 11.42 18.91
CA ARG A 31 16.47 12.41 19.30
C ARG A 31 17.38 12.77 18.13
N ASN A 32 17.90 11.77 17.44
CA ASN A 32 18.86 11.99 16.36
C ASN A 32 18.21 12.65 15.14
N LEU A 33 16.93 12.36 14.86
CA LEU A 33 16.15 13.08 13.85
C LEU A 33 16.05 14.57 14.16
N LYS A 34 15.78 14.93 15.43
CA LYS A 34 15.76 16.33 15.90
C LYS A 34 17.13 16.99 15.77
N GLU A 35 18.20 16.32 16.20
CA GLU A 35 19.58 16.80 16.03
C GLU A 35 19.95 16.98 14.55
N GLY A 36 19.42 16.11 13.69
CA GLY A 36 19.60 16.17 12.24
C GLY A 36 18.79 17.27 11.53
N ALA A 37 17.91 17.98 12.26
CA ALA A 37 16.89 18.90 11.74
C ALA A 37 15.92 18.25 10.74
N ILE A 38 15.62 16.96 10.94
CA ILE A 38 14.72 16.18 10.08
C ILE A 38 13.33 16.13 10.72
N VAL A 39 12.32 16.60 9.98
CA VAL A 39 10.95 16.73 10.47
C VAL A 39 10.07 15.63 9.90
N THR A 40 9.77 14.63 10.71
CA THR A 40 8.81 13.55 10.40
C THR A 40 7.39 13.92 10.82
N ARG A 41 6.40 13.11 10.42
CA ARG A 41 5.01 13.25 10.88
C ARG A 41 4.94 13.13 12.40
N PHE A 42 4.15 13.98 13.05
CA PHE A 42 4.08 14.01 14.51
C PHE A 42 3.22 12.85 15.06
N THR A 43 3.89 11.91 15.72
CA THR A 43 3.28 10.75 16.40
C THR A 43 4.05 10.43 17.69
N LYS A 44 3.47 9.60 18.58
CA LYS A 44 4.18 9.16 19.79
C LYS A 44 5.27 8.13 19.48
N SER A 45 5.10 7.34 18.42
CA SER A 45 6.07 6.35 17.96
C SER A 45 6.44 6.53 16.49
N ASN A 46 7.70 6.22 16.11
CA ASN A 46 8.14 6.24 14.71
C ASN A 46 7.68 5.01 13.91
N GLY A 47 7.03 4.03 14.52
CA GLY A 47 6.53 2.85 13.82
C GLY A 47 7.65 1.92 13.31
N LEU A 48 8.77 1.85 14.02
CA LEU A 48 9.96 1.09 13.60
C LEU A 48 9.74 -0.41 13.37
N TRP A 49 8.57 -0.96 13.71
CA TRP A 49 8.22 -2.36 13.44
C TRP A 49 7.58 -2.57 12.06
N CYS A 50 7.11 -1.51 11.40
CA CYS A 50 6.31 -1.63 10.18
C CYS A 50 7.10 -2.22 8.99
N TYR A 51 8.43 -2.07 8.95
CA TYR A 51 9.27 -2.64 7.90
C TYR A 51 9.26 -4.18 7.84
N LEU A 52 8.75 -4.84 8.89
CA LEU A 52 8.60 -6.29 8.97
C LEU A 52 7.44 -6.83 8.12
N LEU A 53 6.43 -6.00 7.86
CA LEU A 53 5.14 -6.44 7.35
C LEU A 53 5.26 -7.08 5.96
N LEU A 54 5.81 -6.36 4.98
CA LEU A 54 5.88 -6.84 3.60
C LEU A 54 6.80 -8.07 3.43
N PRO A 55 8.03 -8.10 3.98
CA PRO A 55 8.88 -9.29 3.88
C PRO A 55 8.21 -10.53 4.46
N MET A 56 7.53 -10.40 5.61
CA MET A 56 6.83 -11.53 6.23
C MET A 56 5.67 -12.03 5.37
N ILE A 57 4.87 -11.14 4.77
CA ILE A 57 3.78 -11.51 3.87
C ILE A 57 4.31 -12.30 2.67
N LEU A 58 5.37 -11.79 2.02
CA LEU A 58 5.95 -12.41 0.83
C LEU A 58 6.53 -13.78 1.15
N ILE A 59 7.31 -13.89 2.24
CA ILE A 59 7.88 -15.16 2.70
C ILE A 59 6.77 -16.17 2.98
N MET A 60 5.74 -15.79 3.76
CA MET A 60 4.65 -16.69 4.10
C MET A 60 3.91 -17.20 2.86
N TYR A 61 3.60 -16.34 1.87
CA TYR A 61 2.98 -16.82 0.65
C TYR A 61 3.87 -17.78 -0.15
N THR A 62 5.18 -17.52 -0.26
CA THR A 62 6.10 -18.47 -0.91
C THR A 62 6.22 -19.82 -0.19
N THR A 63 5.92 -19.87 1.12
CA THR A 63 5.93 -21.13 1.88
C THR A 63 4.60 -21.87 1.83
N LEU A 64 3.48 -21.15 1.76
CA LEU A 64 2.13 -21.71 1.86
C LEU A 64 1.55 -22.09 0.48
N TYR A 65 1.96 -21.38 -0.57
CA TYR A 65 1.43 -21.53 -1.93
C TYR A 65 2.54 -21.73 -2.96
N LYS A 66 2.18 -22.29 -4.11
CA LYS A 66 3.09 -22.41 -5.26
C LYS A 66 3.06 -21.09 -6.02
N MET A 67 4.10 -20.28 -5.84
CA MET A 67 4.19 -18.96 -6.46
C MET A 67 5.07 -18.97 -7.71
N SER A 68 4.93 -17.94 -8.55
CA SER A 68 5.75 -17.78 -9.75
C SER A 68 7.22 -17.51 -9.41
N VAL A 69 8.13 -17.79 -10.35
CA VAL A 69 9.58 -17.51 -10.20
C VAL A 69 9.82 -16.03 -9.92
N GLN A 70 9.06 -15.14 -10.57
CA GLN A 70 9.09 -13.69 -10.32
C GLN A 70 8.77 -13.36 -8.87
N TYR A 71 7.71 -13.95 -8.32
CA TYR A 71 7.31 -13.74 -6.93
C TYR A 71 8.41 -14.20 -5.94
N HIS A 72 9.07 -15.32 -6.23
CA HIS A 72 10.22 -15.79 -5.45
C HIS A 72 11.41 -14.80 -5.50
N ILE A 73 11.73 -14.23 -6.67
CA ILE A 73 12.79 -13.20 -6.79
C ILE A 73 12.44 -11.98 -5.93
N VAL A 74 11.21 -11.47 -6.05
CA VAL A 74 10.73 -10.32 -5.27
C VAL A 74 10.78 -10.61 -3.77
N THR A 75 10.45 -11.85 -3.36
CA THR A 75 10.55 -12.30 -1.98
C THR A 75 12.00 -12.26 -1.48
N CYS A 76 12.97 -12.78 -2.25
CA CYS A 76 14.39 -12.70 -1.87
C CYS A 76 14.88 -11.24 -1.76
N VAL A 77 14.46 -10.36 -2.68
CA VAL A 77 14.76 -8.92 -2.61
C VAL A 77 14.19 -8.31 -1.33
N SER A 78 12.95 -8.65 -0.97
CA SER A 78 12.31 -8.16 0.26
C SER A 78 13.08 -8.56 1.53
N VAL A 79 13.73 -9.72 1.55
CA VAL A 79 14.61 -10.14 2.66
C VAL A 79 15.85 -9.25 2.73
N GLY A 80 16.44 -8.90 1.58
CA GLY A 80 17.50 -7.90 1.52
C GLY A 80 17.05 -6.54 2.08
N LEU A 81 15.86 -6.07 1.70
CA LEU A 81 15.28 -4.82 2.22
C LEU A 81 15.02 -4.89 3.73
N PHE A 82 14.61 -6.05 4.26
CA PHE A 82 14.46 -6.28 5.70
C PHE A 82 15.79 -6.07 6.45
N PHE A 83 16.88 -6.69 5.98
CA PHE A 83 18.19 -6.53 6.61
C PHE A 83 18.72 -5.10 6.49
N TYR A 84 18.48 -4.45 5.34
CA TYR A 84 18.84 -3.05 5.16
C TYR A 84 18.08 -2.15 6.15
N CYS A 85 16.76 -2.34 6.32
CA CYS A 85 15.97 -1.58 7.29
C CYS A 85 16.47 -1.77 8.72
N MET A 86 16.85 -3.00 9.11
CA MET A 86 17.47 -3.26 10.41
C MET A 86 18.76 -2.47 10.61
N LEU A 87 19.67 -2.51 9.64
CA LEU A 87 20.93 -1.74 9.69
C LEU A 87 20.67 -0.24 9.71
N PHE A 88 19.76 0.24 8.88
CA PHE A 88 19.37 1.63 8.81
C PHE A 88 18.83 2.15 10.15
N ILE A 89 17.96 1.39 10.82
CA ILE A 89 17.44 1.77 12.14
C ILE A 89 18.58 1.84 13.17
N LEU A 90 19.48 0.87 13.16
CA LEU A 90 20.62 0.83 14.07
C LEU A 90 21.59 2.01 13.85
N PHE A 91 21.89 2.35 12.59
CA PHE A 91 22.70 3.52 12.30
C PHE A 91 21.97 4.83 12.64
N LEU A 92 20.67 4.91 12.35
CA LEU A 92 19.87 6.08 12.68
C LEU A 92 19.72 6.29 14.20
N SER A 93 19.70 5.22 14.99
CA SER A 93 19.70 5.33 16.46
C SER A 93 21.03 5.81 17.03
N ILE A 94 22.12 5.72 16.26
CA ILE A 94 23.43 6.27 16.63
C ILE A 94 23.59 7.71 16.12
N SER A 95 23.26 7.98 14.86
CA SER A 95 23.45 9.29 14.23
C SER A 95 22.52 9.51 13.03
N SER A 96 22.08 10.75 12.82
CA SER A 96 21.31 11.15 11.63
C SER A 96 22.15 11.33 10.36
N VAL A 97 23.49 11.15 10.44
CA VAL A 97 24.39 11.20 9.27
C VAL A 97 24.00 10.16 8.22
N ILE A 98 23.45 9.01 8.62
CA ILE A 98 22.98 7.96 7.69
C ILE A 98 21.96 8.46 6.66
N LEU A 99 21.18 9.49 7.01
CA LEU A 99 20.22 10.13 6.12
C LEU A 99 20.90 11.11 5.14
N LYS A 100 22.00 11.73 5.54
CA LYS A 100 22.71 12.76 4.76
C LYS A 100 23.76 12.18 3.81
N GLU A 101 24.44 11.11 4.23
CA GLU A 101 25.52 10.48 3.46
C GLU A 101 25.05 9.21 2.76
N PHE A 102 25.75 8.79 1.70
CA PHE A 102 25.40 7.57 0.98
C PHE A 102 25.92 6.31 1.70
N ASP A 103 25.02 5.40 2.05
CA ASP A 103 25.35 4.16 2.74
C ASP A 103 25.71 3.03 1.77
N PHE A 104 26.96 3.01 1.32
CA PHE A 104 27.46 1.94 0.45
C PHE A 104 27.54 0.59 1.17
N GLY A 105 27.96 0.59 2.44
CA GLY A 105 28.22 -0.64 3.20
C GLY A 105 26.94 -1.43 3.49
N GLY A 106 25.92 -0.76 4.03
CA GLY A 106 24.62 -1.38 4.33
C GLY A 106 23.92 -1.85 3.06
N CYS A 107 23.95 -1.06 1.98
CA CYS A 107 23.38 -1.44 0.69
C CYS A 107 24.07 -2.68 0.11
N MET A 108 25.40 -2.71 0.09
CA MET A 108 26.17 -3.83 -0.45
C MET A 108 25.93 -5.11 0.35
N ALA A 109 26.03 -5.05 1.69
CA ALA A 109 25.82 -6.22 2.55
C ALA A 109 24.42 -6.81 2.37
N SER A 110 23.39 -5.96 2.38
CA SER A 110 22.00 -6.39 2.21
C SER A 110 21.73 -6.96 0.82
N SER A 111 22.41 -6.41 -0.21
CA SER A 111 22.27 -6.87 -1.59
C SER A 111 22.90 -8.23 -1.79
N LEU A 112 24.04 -8.48 -1.14
CA LEU A 112 24.70 -9.78 -1.14
C LEU A 112 23.81 -10.84 -0.48
N ILE A 113 23.14 -10.53 0.64
CA ILE A 113 22.18 -11.45 1.26
C ILE A 113 21.08 -11.82 0.26
N SER A 114 20.43 -10.83 -0.35
CA SER A 114 19.38 -11.08 -1.35
C SER A 114 19.92 -11.88 -2.55
N ALA A 115 21.08 -11.52 -3.09
CA ALA A 115 21.67 -12.21 -4.24
C ALA A 115 22.03 -13.67 -3.92
N LEU A 116 22.54 -13.95 -2.72
CA LEU A 116 22.82 -15.31 -2.26
C LEU A 116 21.54 -16.13 -2.14
N LEU A 117 20.45 -15.54 -1.64
CA LEU A 117 19.15 -16.23 -1.58
C LEU A 117 18.65 -16.58 -2.99
N ILE A 118 18.75 -15.64 -3.95
CA ILE A 118 18.36 -15.90 -5.35
C ILE A 118 19.23 -16.99 -5.97
N TYR A 119 20.54 -16.95 -5.74
CA TYR A 119 21.49 -17.93 -6.25
C TYR A 119 21.21 -19.34 -5.70
N ILE A 120 21.04 -19.46 -4.38
CA ILE A 120 20.89 -20.75 -3.68
C ILE A 120 19.50 -21.34 -3.91
N PHE A 121 18.43 -20.57 -3.69
CA PHE A 121 17.06 -21.10 -3.70
C PHE A 121 16.45 -21.18 -5.10
N LEU A 122 16.84 -20.30 -6.03
CA LEU A 122 16.28 -20.28 -7.39
C LEU A 122 17.25 -20.86 -8.43
N GLY A 123 18.48 -21.23 -8.05
CA GLY A 123 19.48 -21.79 -8.96
C GLY A 123 19.89 -20.86 -10.10
N LYS A 124 19.66 -19.55 -9.96
CA LYS A 124 20.03 -18.55 -10.97
C LYS A 124 21.53 -18.28 -10.91
N GLY A 125 22.13 -17.86 -12.03
CA GLY A 125 23.55 -17.52 -12.07
C GLY A 125 23.91 -16.39 -11.08
N LEU A 126 25.16 -16.34 -10.63
CA LEU A 126 25.62 -15.33 -9.68
C LEU A 126 25.42 -13.91 -10.23
N LEU A 127 25.80 -13.69 -11.50
CA LEU A 127 25.63 -12.39 -12.16
C LEU A 127 24.16 -11.96 -12.22
N THR A 128 23.26 -12.85 -12.62
CA THR A 128 21.81 -12.56 -12.67
C THR A 128 21.24 -12.29 -11.28
N SER A 129 21.75 -12.96 -10.25
CA SER A 129 21.34 -12.76 -8.86
C SER A 129 21.81 -11.42 -8.31
N LEU A 130 23.03 -11.00 -8.66
CA LEU A 130 23.57 -9.68 -8.30
C LEU A 130 22.84 -8.54 -9.02
N VAL A 131 22.59 -8.69 -10.32
CA VAL A 131 21.89 -7.67 -11.14
C VAL A 131 20.43 -7.50 -10.70
N SER A 132 19.78 -8.56 -10.21
CA SER A 132 18.41 -8.46 -9.68
C SER A 132 18.33 -7.88 -8.26
N ALA A 133 19.38 -8.02 -7.44
CA ALA A 133 19.38 -7.55 -6.05
C ALA A 133 19.96 -6.13 -5.88
N LEU A 134 21.15 -5.87 -6.43
CA LEU A 134 21.91 -4.64 -6.16
C LEU A 134 21.14 -3.36 -6.54
N PRO A 135 20.62 -3.19 -7.77
CA PRO A 135 19.91 -1.97 -8.14
C PRO A 135 18.69 -1.71 -7.26
N CYS A 136 18.00 -2.77 -6.84
CA CYS A 136 16.78 -2.68 -6.04
C CYS A 136 17.04 -2.10 -4.65
N ILE A 137 18.11 -2.53 -3.97
CA ILE A 137 18.42 -2.02 -2.62
C ILE A 137 18.98 -0.59 -2.69
N TYR A 138 19.78 -0.28 -3.70
CA TYR A 138 20.25 1.09 -3.93
C TYR A 138 19.08 2.04 -4.24
N PHE A 139 18.14 1.59 -5.07
CA PHE A 139 16.90 2.32 -5.35
C PHE A 139 16.05 2.52 -4.09
N PHE A 140 15.89 1.48 -3.27
CA PHE A 140 15.21 1.59 -1.98
C PHE A 140 15.84 2.63 -1.06
N ASN A 141 17.17 2.63 -0.89
CA ASN A 141 17.88 3.59 -0.05
C ASN A 141 17.65 5.03 -0.53
N ALA A 142 17.71 5.26 -1.85
CA ALA A 142 17.42 6.57 -2.43
C ALA A 142 15.97 7.00 -2.16
N MET A 143 14.99 6.11 -2.39
CA MET A 143 13.57 6.39 -2.14
C MET A 143 13.27 6.68 -0.67
N LEU A 144 13.87 5.92 0.26
CA LEU A 144 13.70 6.12 1.70
C LEU A 144 14.21 7.49 2.13
N LYS A 145 15.39 7.89 1.66
CA LYS A 145 15.98 9.20 1.96
C LYS A 145 15.16 10.35 1.40
N ILE A 146 14.74 10.25 0.14
CA ILE A 146 13.86 11.25 -0.49
C ILE A 146 12.56 11.37 0.32
N SER A 147 11.97 10.24 0.71
CA SER A 147 10.71 10.23 1.48
C SER A 147 10.85 10.91 2.84
N VAL A 148 11.97 10.73 3.54
CA VAL A 148 12.17 11.28 4.89
C VAL A 148 12.68 12.74 4.86
N ILE A 149 13.53 13.09 3.89
CA ILE A 149 14.20 14.41 3.86
C ILE A 149 13.39 15.43 3.05
N ASN A 150 12.91 15.04 1.87
CA ASN A 150 12.28 15.97 0.92
C ASN A 150 10.78 16.14 1.17
N LEU A 151 10.15 15.28 1.98
CA LEU A 151 8.72 15.31 2.27
C LEU A 151 8.46 15.51 3.77
N PRO A 152 8.82 16.67 4.34
CA PRO A 152 8.70 16.92 5.78
C PRO A 152 7.25 16.75 6.25
N LYS A 153 7.09 16.25 7.47
CA LYS A 153 5.79 15.97 8.14
C LYS A 153 4.89 14.93 7.45
N THR A 154 5.32 14.35 6.33
CA THR A 154 4.47 13.44 5.54
C THR A 154 4.46 12.03 6.12
N PHE A 155 5.62 11.51 6.50
CA PHE A 155 5.78 10.13 6.96
C PHE A 155 6.39 10.06 8.36
N THR A 156 6.03 9.02 9.11
CA THR A 156 6.93 8.47 10.13
C THR A 156 8.03 7.63 9.47
N ILE A 157 9.07 7.24 10.20
CA ILE A 157 10.14 6.38 9.66
C ILE A 157 9.58 5.03 9.22
N GLY A 158 8.69 4.42 10.00
CA GLY A 158 8.05 3.15 9.67
C GLY A 158 7.17 3.23 8.42
N GLU A 159 6.38 4.30 8.28
CA GLU A 159 5.56 4.54 7.10
C GLU A 159 6.41 4.73 5.84
N ALA A 160 7.49 5.52 5.94
CA ALA A 160 8.43 5.73 4.85
C ALA A 160 9.11 4.42 4.42
N MET A 161 9.45 3.54 5.37
CA MET A 161 10.01 2.22 5.08
C MET A 161 9.03 1.34 4.31
N VAL A 162 7.78 1.20 4.77
CA VAL A 162 6.77 0.37 4.09
C VAL A 162 6.50 0.87 2.67
N ILE A 163 6.39 2.19 2.49
CA ILE A 163 6.14 2.78 1.18
C ILE A 163 7.34 2.62 0.26
N SER A 164 8.56 2.88 0.74
CA SER A 164 9.77 2.69 -0.06
C SER A 164 9.96 1.22 -0.43
N GLN A 165 9.63 0.27 0.47
CA GLN A 165 9.67 -1.15 0.17
C GLN A 165 8.64 -1.51 -0.91
N SER A 166 7.40 -1.03 -0.76
CA SER A 166 6.32 -1.28 -1.71
C SER A 166 6.67 -0.81 -3.12
N ILE A 167 7.17 0.42 -3.24
CA ILE A 167 7.58 1.00 -4.53
C ILE A 167 8.72 0.19 -5.15
N THR A 168 9.77 -0.10 -4.38
CA THR A 168 10.90 -0.90 -4.86
C THR A 168 10.46 -2.28 -5.35
N LEU A 169 9.69 -3.01 -4.54
CA LEU A 169 9.26 -4.36 -4.87
C LEU A 169 8.31 -4.38 -6.08
N PHE A 170 7.41 -3.40 -6.18
CA PHE A 170 6.52 -3.24 -7.33
C PHE A 170 7.31 -2.95 -8.61
N VAL A 171 8.29 -2.05 -8.56
CA VAL A 171 9.17 -1.75 -9.71
C VAL A 171 9.99 -2.98 -10.10
N THR A 172 10.56 -3.71 -9.13
CA THR A 172 11.29 -4.96 -9.40
C THR A 172 10.40 -6.00 -10.07
N ALA A 173 9.19 -6.23 -9.53
CA ALA A 173 8.24 -7.17 -10.12
C ALA A 173 7.88 -6.76 -11.56
N SER A 174 7.60 -5.47 -11.76
CA SER A 174 7.22 -4.91 -13.05
C SER A 174 8.32 -5.03 -14.11
N ILE A 175 9.58 -4.75 -13.75
CA ILE A 175 10.71 -4.89 -14.67
C ILE A 175 10.88 -6.36 -15.09
N ILE A 176 10.76 -7.30 -14.15
CA ILE A 176 10.85 -8.73 -14.46
C ILE A 176 9.72 -9.14 -15.41
N GLU A 177 8.49 -8.69 -15.17
CA GLU A 177 7.34 -9.00 -16.03
C GLU A 177 7.51 -8.43 -17.44
N PHE A 178 7.96 -7.18 -17.53
CA PHE A 178 8.24 -6.52 -18.81
C PHE A 178 9.29 -7.29 -19.61
N LEU A 179 10.41 -7.65 -18.98
CA LEU A 179 11.48 -8.41 -19.64
C LEU A 179 10.97 -9.79 -20.10
N ASN A 180 10.14 -10.46 -19.30
CA ASN A 180 9.54 -11.73 -19.68
C ASN A 180 8.59 -11.58 -20.87
N GLY A 181 7.73 -10.55 -20.88
CA GLY A 181 6.79 -10.29 -21.97
C GLY A 181 7.49 -9.95 -23.30
N VAL A 182 8.61 -9.23 -23.25
CA VAL A 182 9.43 -8.94 -24.44
C VAL A 182 10.06 -10.22 -25.02
N VAL A 183 10.50 -11.15 -24.17
CA VAL A 183 11.19 -12.38 -24.61
C VAL A 183 10.22 -13.47 -25.07
N ASN A 184 9.12 -13.66 -24.33
CA ASN A 184 8.22 -14.80 -24.52
C ASN A 184 6.88 -14.43 -25.20
N GLY A 185 6.61 -13.14 -25.44
CA GLY A 185 5.30 -12.68 -25.89
C GLY A 185 4.26 -12.58 -24.76
N ILE A 186 3.07 -12.07 -25.09
CA ILE A 186 1.95 -11.88 -24.15
C ILE A 186 0.80 -12.80 -24.54
N ASP A 187 0.87 -14.05 -24.07
CA ASP A 187 -0.15 -15.07 -24.35
C ASP A 187 -1.15 -15.23 -23.19
N GLU A 188 -0.75 -14.91 -21.95
CA GLU A 188 -1.61 -15.00 -20.77
C GLU A 188 -2.34 -13.68 -20.46
N GLU A 189 -3.59 -13.77 -20.02
CA GLU A 189 -4.42 -12.61 -19.63
C GLU A 189 -3.78 -11.79 -18.50
N SER A 190 -3.14 -12.47 -17.54
CA SER A 190 -2.40 -11.86 -16.43
C SER A 190 -1.28 -10.94 -16.92
N THR A 191 -0.43 -11.43 -17.84
CA THR A 191 0.66 -10.66 -18.43
C THR A 191 0.14 -9.50 -19.28
N PHE A 192 -0.99 -9.69 -19.97
CA PHE A 192 -1.65 -8.60 -20.71
C PHE A 192 -2.09 -7.47 -19.77
N ILE A 193 -2.79 -7.79 -18.68
CA ILE A 193 -3.23 -6.80 -17.68
C ILE A 193 -2.04 -6.14 -16.99
N ASN A 194 -1.04 -6.91 -16.56
CA ASN A 194 0.15 -6.39 -15.91
C ASN A 194 0.92 -5.42 -16.82
N THR A 195 1.01 -5.73 -18.12
CA THR A 195 1.64 -4.85 -19.11
C THR A 195 0.88 -3.52 -19.24
N LEU A 196 -0.46 -3.56 -19.31
CA LEU A 196 -1.27 -2.34 -19.36
C LEU A 196 -1.08 -1.49 -18.10
N VAL A 197 -1.17 -2.11 -16.92
CA VAL A 197 -0.98 -1.42 -15.64
C VAL A 197 0.40 -0.78 -15.56
N LEU A 198 1.44 -1.52 -15.95
CA LEU A 198 2.81 -1.04 -15.93
C LEU A 198 3.02 0.16 -16.85
N THR A 199 2.62 0.04 -18.11
CA THR A 199 2.80 1.11 -19.12
C THR A 199 2.02 2.38 -18.76
N VAL A 200 0.82 2.24 -18.16
CA VAL A 200 0.05 3.38 -17.64
C VAL A 200 0.77 4.04 -16.47
N LEU A 201 1.28 3.26 -15.50
CA LEU A 201 1.97 3.80 -14.33
C LEU A 201 3.34 4.40 -14.67
N SER A 202 4.10 3.79 -15.59
CA SER A 202 5.39 4.32 -16.06
C SER A 202 5.19 5.65 -16.79
N THR A 203 4.23 5.71 -17.73
CA THR A 203 3.88 6.94 -18.43
C THR A 203 3.42 8.01 -17.45
N MET A 204 2.61 7.65 -16.46
CA MET A 204 2.18 8.59 -15.43
C MET A 204 3.36 9.12 -14.61
N GLY A 205 4.30 8.24 -14.24
CA GLY A 205 5.55 8.63 -13.59
C GLY A 205 6.35 9.64 -14.41
N LEU A 206 6.45 9.45 -15.73
CA LEU A 206 7.11 10.41 -16.64
C LEU A 206 6.37 11.76 -16.71
N ILE A 207 5.03 11.74 -16.81
CA ILE A 207 4.21 12.95 -16.81
C ILE A 207 4.41 13.74 -15.52
N VAL A 208 4.31 13.07 -14.37
CA VAL A 208 4.47 13.69 -13.04
C VAL A 208 5.88 14.25 -12.89
N THR A 209 6.90 13.49 -13.29
CA THR A 209 8.30 13.95 -13.27
C THR A 209 8.47 15.22 -14.12
N ALA A 210 7.94 15.23 -15.34
CA ALA A 210 7.98 16.40 -16.21
C ALA A 210 7.29 17.63 -15.60
N LEU A 211 6.15 17.44 -14.92
CA LEU A 211 5.44 18.51 -14.22
C LEU A 211 6.25 19.10 -13.06
N PHE A 212 6.96 18.27 -12.30
CA PHE A 212 7.78 18.74 -11.19
C PHE A 212 9.04 19.48 -11.62
N PHE A 213 9.64 19.10 -12.75
CA PHE A 213 10.81 19.78 -13.31
C PHE A 213 10.45 21.00 -14.17
N LEU A 214 9.16 21.33 -14.31
CA LEU A 214 8.72 22.49 -15.08
C LEU A 214 9.02 23.79 -14.34
N ASN A 215 9.72 24.72 -15.00
CA ASN A 215 9.96 26.06 -14.45
C ASN A 215 8.66 26.82 -14.24
N ASP A 216 8.62 27.69 -13.23
CA ASP A 216 7.39 28.39 -12.83
C ASP A 216 6.75 29.21 -13.96
N SER A 217 7.54 29.84 -14.82
CA SER A 217 7.06 30.59 -15.99
C SER A 217 6.24 29.75 -16.98
N TYR A 218 6.44 28.43 -16.99
CA TYR A 218 5.77 27.51 -17.89
C TYR A 218 4.63 26.71 -17.22
N LYS A 219 4.36 26.91 -15.93
CA LYS A 219 3.27 26.22 -15.20
C LYS A 219 1.89 26.79 -15.57
N ASN A 220 1.42 26.42 -16.75
CA ASN A 220 0.11 26.81 -17.27
C ASN A 220 -0.60 25.63 -17.94
N VAL A 221 -1.90 25.79 -18.19
CA VAL A 221 -2.76 24.73 -18.76
C VAL A 221 -2.31 24.30 -20.17
N LYS A 222 -1.66 25.18 -20.95
CA LYS A 222 -1.14 24.81 -22.28
C LYS A 222 0.04 23.85 -22.17
N SER A 223 1.02 24.15 -21.32
CA SER A 223 2.16 23.26 -21.04
C SER A 223 1.69 21.91 -20.50
N LEU A 224 0.70 21.92 -19.61
CA LEU A 224 0.06 20.69 -19.13
C LEU A 224 -0.52 19.86 -20.29
N GLY A 225 -1.26 20.50 -21.21
CA GLY A 225 -1.78 19.84 -22.40
C GLY A 225 -0.69 19.23 -23.28
N TYR A 226 0.45 19.92 -23.47
CA TYR A 226 1.58 19.37 -24.22
C TYR A 226 2.21 18.15 -23.53
N ILE A 227 2.46 18.22 -22.21
CA ILE A 227 3.04 17.12 -21.44
C ILE A 227 2.14 15.89 -21.49
N ILE A 228 0.82 16.05 -21.29
CA ILE A 228 -0.14 14.95 -21.38
C ILE A 228 -0.17 14.35 -22.79
N THR A 229 -0.15 15.20 -23.82
CA THR A 229 -0.17 14.74 -25.21
C THR A 229 1.08 13.91 -25.54
N ILE A 230 2.27 14.38 -25.15
CA ILE A 230 3.53 13.65 -25.34
C ILE A 230 3.51 12.33 -24.58
N GLY A 231 3.08 12.35 -23.30
CA GLY A 231 2.94 11.13 -22.49
C GLY A 231 1.99 10.12 -23.14
N THR A 232 0.85 10.57 -23.67
CA THR A 232 -0.12 9.71 -24.36
C THR A 232 0.48 9.09 -25.62
N VAL A 233 1.26 9.85 -26.40
CA VAL A 233 1.95 9.32 -27.58
C VAL A 233 2.99 8.27 -27.20
N ILE A 234 3.75 8.49 -26.12
CA ILE A 234 4.71 7.51 -25.59
C ILE A 234 3.99 6.22 -25.18
N MET A 235 2.89 6.32 -24.42
CA MET A 235 2.09 5.17 -24.01
C MET A 235 1.54 4.38 -25.20
N LEU A 236 1.00 5.06 -26.22
CA LEU A 236 0.49 4.41 -27.43
C LEU A 236 1.60 3.71 -28.22
N LEU A 237 2.80 4.30 -28.25
CA LEU A 237 3.98 3.69 -28.86
C LEU A 237 4.41 2.44 -28.10
N GLU A 238 4.48 2.50 -26.77
CA GLU A 238 4.77 1.34 -25.91
C GLU A 238 3.77 0.20 -26.16
N TRP A 239 2.47 0.49 -26.17
CA TRP A 239 1.43 -0.50 -26.45
C TRP A 239 1.56 -1.10 -27.86
N HIS A 240 1.86 -0.28 -28.86
CA HIS A 240 2.06 -0.76 -30.23
C HIS A 240 3.28 -1.71 -30.33
N LEU A 241 4.38 -1.36 -29.66
CA LEU A 241 5.61 -2.15 -29.70
C LEU A 241 5.48 -3.47 -28.94
N ILE A 242 4.82 -3.46 -27.79
CA ILE A 242 4.74 -4.62 -26.90
C ILE A 242 3.57 -5.55 -27.29
N MET A 243 2.39 -5.00 -27.55
CA MET A 243 1.17 -5.77 -27.80
C MET A 243 0.78 -5.86 -29.29
N GLY A 244 1.51 -5.16 -30.16
CA GLY A 244 1.28 -5.14 -31.60
C GLY A 244 0.23 -4.12 -32.07
N PRO A 245 -0.04 -4.06 -33.38
CA PRO A 245 -0.80 -2.99 -34.02
C PRO A 245 -2.29 -2.95 -33.65
N LYS A 246 -2.86 -4.06 -33.18
CA LYS A 246 -4.28 -4.16 -32.80
C LYS A 246 -4.51 -3.92 -31.30
N CYS A 247 -3.52 -3.37 -30.58
CA CYS A 247 -3.58 -3.19 -29.12
C CYS A 247 -4.84 -2.48 -28.64
N ILE A 248 -5.23 -1.37 -29.28
CA ILE A 248 -6.42 -0.58 -28.90
C ILE A 248 -7.69 -1.41 -29.09
N ILE A 249 -7.80 -2.14 -30.20
CA ILE A 249 -8.96 -2.98 -30.48
C ILE A 249 -9.07 -4.08 -29.42
N ARG A 250 -7.95 -4.73 -29.08
CA ARG A 250 -7.90 -5.76 -28.03
C ARG A 250 -8.34 -5.23 -26.67
N ILE A 251 -7.94 -4.00 -26.29
CA ILE A 251 -8.38 -3.35 -25.04
C ILE A 251 -9.89 -3.09 -25.07
N ILE A 252 -10.42 -2.56 -26.18
CA ILE A 252 -11.86 -2.30 -26.33
C ILE A 252 -12.65 -3.61 -26.24
N GLU A 253 -12.21 -4.65 -26.95
CA GLU A 253 -12.83 -5.97 -26.91
C GLU A 253 -12.80 -6.54 -25.50
N TYR A 254 -11.67 -6.46 -24.82
CA TYR A 254 -11.49 -6.92 -23.44
C TYR A 254 -12.47 -6.26 -22.46
N ILE A 255 -12.69 -4.95 -22.61
CA ILE A 255 -13.52 -4.16 -21.69
C ILE A 255 -15.02 -4.30 -22.01
N PHE A 256 -15.39 -4.24 -23.29
CA PHE A 256 -16.78 -4.01 -23.71
C PHE A 256 -17.49 -5.26 -24.24
N MET A 257 -16.77 -6.33 -24.60
CA MET A 257 -17.43 -7.54 -25.13
C MET A 257 -17.92 -8.51 -24.05
N ASP A 258 -17.50 -8.31 -22.79
CA ASP A 258 -18.04 -9.07 -21.66
C ASP A 258 -19.10 -8.25 -20.90
N PHE A 259 -20.33 -8.76 -20.89
CA PHE A 259 -21.45 -8.13 -20.20
C PHE A 259 -21.22 -7.97 -18.69
N LYS A 260 -20.51 -8.91 -18.03
CA LYS A 260 -20.17 -8.81 -16.61
C LYS A 260 -19.26 -7.61 -16.35
N ARG A 261 -18.24 -7.42 -17.19
CA ARG A 261 -17.31 -6.29 -17.11
C ARG A 261 -18.00 -4.96 -17.34
N VAL A 262 -18.86 -4.87 -18.35
CA VAL A 262 -19.66 -3.66 -18.61
C VAL A 262 -20.58 -3.33 -17.43
N LYS A 263 -21.22 -4.33 -16.81
CA LYS A 263 -22.06 -4.14 -15.62
C LYS A 263 -21.24 -3.62 -14.43
N LEU A 264 -20.07 -4.20 -14.17
CA LEU A 264 -19.16 -3.73 -13.10
C LEU A 264 -18.75 -2.28 -13.34
N LEU A 265 -18.29 -1.94 -14.54
CA LEU A 265 -17.87 -0.58 -14.89
C LEU A 265 -19.01 0.44 -14.76
N THR A 266 -20.24 0.04 -15.10
CA THR A 266 -21.42 0.90 -14.92
C THR A 266 -21.69 1.18 -13.44
N ILE A 267 -21.61 0.15 -12.59
CA ILE A 267 -21.75 0.31 -11.13
C ILE A 267 -20.63 1.20 -10.59
N TRP A 268 -19.37 0.96 -10.96
CA TRP A 268 -18.24 1.75 -10.49
C TRP A 268 -18.32 3.20 -10.94
N LEU A 269 -18.71 3.46 -12.18
CA LEU A 269 -18.95 4.81 -12.69
C LEU A 269 -20.03 5.53 -11.88
N SER A 270 -21.12 4.84 -11.53
CA SER A 270 -22.16 5.42 -10.66
C SER A 270 -21.62 5.80 -9.28
N MET A 271 -20.74 4.98 -8.69
CA MET A 271 -20.11 5.27 -7.39
C MET A 271 -19.14 6.46 -7.48
N VAL A 272 -18.39 6.58 -8.58
CA VAL A 272 -17.52 7.75 -8.84
C VAL A 272 -18.35 9.02 -8.99
N ILE A 273 -19.48 8.98 -9.72
CA ILE A 273 -20.38 10.13 -9.86
C ILE A 273 -20.93 10.55 -8.50
N VAL A 274 -21.35 9.61 -7.66
CA VAL A 274 -21.79 9.89 -6.28
C VAL A 274 -20.66 10.52 -5.46
N ALA A 275 -19.44 10.00 -5.55
CA ALA A 275 -18.28 10.55 -4.84
C ALA A 275 -17.99 12.00 -5.26
N ILE A 276 -18.00 12.29 -6.57
CA ILE A 276 -17.79 13.64 -7.12
C ILE A 276 -18.90 14.58 -6.64
N PHE A 277 -20.15 14.13 -6.63
CA PHE A 277 -21.28 14.93 -6.14
C PHE A 277 -21.15 15.29 -4.66
N ILE A 278 -20.73 14.33 -3.81
CA ILE A 278 -20.45 14.56 -2.39
C ILE A 278 -19.33 15.59 -2.22
N ILE A 279 -18.22 15.44 -2.96
CA ILE A 279 -17.09 16.39 -2.92
C ILE A 279 -17.56 17.79 -3.32
N PHE A 280 -18.33 17.89 -4.41
CA PHE A 280 -18.83 19.17 -4.91
C PHE A 280 -19.72 19.88 -3.88
N ILE A 281 -20.68 19.18 -3.28
CA ILE A 281 -21.56 19.74 -2.25
C ILE A 281 -20.74 20.22 -1.05
N GLN A 282 -19.88 19.36 -0.50
CA GLN A 282 -19.13 19.67 0.71
C GLN A 282 -18.14 20.84 0.47
N THR A 283 -17.49 20.86 -0.69
CA THR A 283 -16.57 21.94 -1.06
C THR A 283 -17.31 23.26 -1.21
N LYS A 284 -18.49 23.26 -1.83
CA LYS A 284 -19.34 24.46 -1.95
C LYS A 284 -19.81 24.97 -0.59
N MET A 285 -20.10 24.07 0.35
CA MET A 285 -20.48 24.44 1.71
C MET A 285 -19.31 24.99 2.54
N SER A 286 -18.05 24.78 2.11
CA SER A 286 -16.84 25.21 2.83
C SER A 286 -16.78 24.74 4.30
N THR A 287 -17.48 23.66 4.62
CA THR A 287 -17.53 23.07 5.96
C THR A 287 -16.56 21.90 6.05
N LYS A 288 -15.72 21.87 7.09
CA LYS A 288 -14.79 20.74 7.32
C LYS A 288 -15.57 19.42 7.39
N ALA A 289 -15.09 18.40 6.67
CA ALA A 289 -15.76 17.11 6.62
C ALA A 289 -15.70 16.41 7.98
N SER A 290 -16.85 15.92 8.45
CA SER A 290 -16.90 15.08 9.65
C SER A 290 -16.23 13.72 9.40
N THR A 291 -15.86 13.01 10.47
CA THR A 291 -15.33 11.64 10.35
C THR A 291 -16.28 10.73 9.57
N VAL A 292 -17.59 10.81 9.82
CA VAL A 292 -18.60 10.05 9.06
C VAL A 292 -18.57 10.40 7.57
N THR A 293 -18.47 11.69 7.23
CA THR A 293 -18.38 12.14 5.83
C THR A 293 -17.13 11.58 5.15
N ARG A 294 -15.99 11.57 5.83
CA ARG A 294 -14.75 10.97 5.30
C ARG A 294 -14.84 9.46 5.11
N LYS A 295 -15.58 8.77 5.99
CA LYS A 295 -15.82 7.32 5.86
C LYS A 295 -16.76 6.95 4.70
N THR A 296 -17.53 7.90 4.14
CA THR A 296 -18.30 7.62 2.92
C THR A 296 -17.41 7.15 1.76
N PHE A 297 -16.22 7.75 1.59
CA PHE A 297 -15.26 7.31 0.57
C PHE A 297 -14.66 5.94 0.87
N HIS A 298 -14.53 5.57 2.16
CA HIS A 298 -14.08 4.22 2.54
C HIS A 298 -15.12 3.20 2.09
N VAL A 299 -16.40 3.46 2.35
CA VAL A 299 -17.50 2.58 1.90
C VAL A 299 -17.58 2.51 0.38
N LEU A 300 -17.58 3.64 -0.33
CA LEU A 300 -17.67 3.67 -1.80
C LEU A 300 -16.51 2.93 -2.46
N ALA A 301 -15.27 3.22 -2.04
CA ALA A 301 -14.10 2.52 -2.56
C ALA A 301 -14.16 1.02 -2.26
N SER A 302 -14.60 0.65 -1.04
CA SER A 302 -14.72 -0.75 -0.64
C SER A 302 -15.76 -1.52 -1.44
N LEU A 303 -16.86 -0.88 -1.84
CA LEU A 303 -17.86 -1.50 -2.72
C LEU A 303 -17.30 -1.74 -4.13
N VAL A 304 -16.49 -0.81 -4.65
CA VAL A 304 -15.79 -1.00 -5.94
C VAL A 304 -14.84 -2.20 -5.85
N PHE A 305 -13.94 -2.22 -4.85
CA PHE A 305 -12.99 -3.33 -4.68
C PHE A 305 -13.69 -4.66 -4.36
N LEU A 306 -14.69 -4.67 -3.48
CA LEU A 306 -15.45 -5.88 -3.15
C LEU A 306 -16.12 -6.48 -4.39
N SER A 307 -16.84 -5.66 -5.16
CA SER A 307 -17.52 -6.14 -6.37
C SER A 307 -16.54 -6.63 -7.43
N GLY A 308 -15.40 -5.97 -7.60
CA GLY A 308 -14.34 -6.41 -8.51
C GLY A 308 -13.68 -7.72 -8.08
N ILE A 309 -13.22 -7.82 -6.84
CA ILE A 309 -12.54 -9.02 -6.30
C ILE A 309 -13.46 -10.25 -6.36
N LEU A 310 -14.76 -10.08 -6.12
CA LEU A 310 -15.71 -11.19 -6.15
C LEU A 310 -16.12 -11.61 -7.57
N THR A 311 -16.01 -10.72 -8.55
CA THR A 311 -16.60 -10.96 -9.89
C THR A 311 -15.55 -11.12 -10.99
N ASP A 312 -14.51 -10.27 -11.02
CA ASP A 312 -13.49 -10.23 -12.07
C ASP A 312 -12.19 -9.61 -11.53
N ILE A 313 -11.32 -10.48 -10.99
CA ILE A 313 -10.01 -10.11 -10.43
C ILE A 313 -9.11 -9.44 -11.49
N PRO A 314 -8.94 -9.97 -12.72
CA PRO A 314 -8.16 -9.30 -13.76
C PRO A 314 -8.62 -7.86 -14.05
N LEU A 315 -9.93 -7.64 -14.24
CA LEU A 315 -10.46 -6.30 -14.46
C LEU A 315 -10.24 -5.40 -13.24
N MET A 316 -10.42 -5.92 -12.03
CA MET A 316 -10.16 -5.17 -10.80
C MET A 316 -8.68 -4.78 -10.68
N THR A 317 -7.74 -5.65 -11.04
CA THR A 317 -6.31 -5.34 -11.06
C THR A 317 -5.99 -4.23 -12.06
N LEU A 318 -6.57 -4.29 -13.27
CA LEU A 318 -6.45 -3.23 -14.27
C LEU A 318 -6.99 -1.89 -13.73
N ALA A 319 -8.20 -1.91 -13.18
CA ALA A 319 -8.86 -0.72 -12.63
C ALA A 319 -8.10 -0.15 -11.42
N ALA A 320 -7.51 -1.00 -10.57
CA ALA A 320 -6.67 -0.57 -9.45
C ALA A 320 -5.41 0.15 -9.93
N GLY A 321 -4.73 -0.39 -10.95
CA GLY A 321 -3.55 0.24 -11.55
C GLY A 321 -3.85 1.61 -12.16
N ILE A 322 -4.94 1.70 -12.96
CA ILE A 322 -5.39 2.97 -13.54
C ILE A 322 -5.82 3.96 -12.46
N GLY A 323 -6.57 3.50 -11.45
CA GLY A 323 -7.02 4.32 -10.33
C GLY A 323 -5.85 4.90 -9.53
N LEU A 324 -4.80 4.12 -9.29
CA LEU A 324 -3.58 4.61 -8.65
C LEU A 324 -2.90 5.68 -9.51
N ALA A 325 -2.77 5.46 -10.82
CA ALA A 325 -2.21 6.45 -11.74
C ALA A 325 -2.98 7.78 -11.69
N LEU A 326 -4.32 7.72 -11.71
CA LEU A 326 -5.19 8.90 -11.62
C LEU A 326 -5.08 9.61 -10.26
N LEU A 327 -4.94 8.88 -9.16
CA LEU A 327 -4.74 9.47 -7.83
C LEU A 327 -3.40 10.19 -7.72
N ILE A 328 -2.31 9.55 -8.18
CA ILE A 328 -0.98 10.16 -8.23
C ILE A 328 -1.00 11.41 -9.12
N PHE A 329 -1.67 11.34 -10.27
CA PHE A 329 -1.81 12.48 -11.16
C PHE A 329 -2.58 13.63 -10.54
N THR A 330 -3.71 13.34 -9.91
CA THR A 330 -4.55 14.33 -9.23
C THR A 330 -3.76 15.02 -8.12
N GLU A 331 -2.99 14.24 -7.36
CA GLU A 331 -2.12 14.77 -6.31
C GLU A 331 -1.00 15.64 -6.87
N ALA A 332 -0.35 15.21 -7.97
CA ALA A 332 0.65 16.02 -8.67
C ALA A 332 0.05 17.33 -9.19
N LEU A 333 -1.16 17.30 -9.76
CA LEU A 333 -1.86 18.51 -10.20
C LEU A 333 -2.18 19.46 -9.04
N ARG A 334 -2.53 18.93 -7.87
CA ARG A 334 -2.80 19.72 -6.66
C ARG A 334 -1.59 20.51 -6.19
N ILE A 335 -0.39 19.96 -6.34
CA ILE A 335 0.88 20.53 -5.82
C ILE A 335 1.71 21.24 -6.89
N CYS A 336 1.43 21.04 -8.18
CA CYS A 336 2.24 21.61 -9.27
C CYS A 336 2.06 23.12 -9.47
N GLY A 337 1.02 23.76 -8.90
CA GLY A 337 0.80 25.21 -9.00
C GLY A 337 0.23 25.69 -10.34
N ILE A 338 -0.40 24.81 -11.12
CA ILE A 338 -1.05 25.18 -12.39
C ILE A 338 -2.48 25.67 -12.12
N GLU A 339 -2.72 26.97 -12.25
CA GLU A 339 -4.05 27.58 -12.04
C GLU A 339 -4.99 27.42 -13.27
N PRO A 340 -6.31 27.27 -13.08
CA PRO A 340 -7.05 27.21 -11.81
C PRO A 340 -7.13 25.81 -11.17
N ILE A 341 -6.44 24.81 -11.74
CA ILE A 341 -6.59 23.40 -11.36
C ILE A 341 -6.03 23.16 -9.94
N SER A 342 -4.83 23.68 -9.67
CA SER A 342 -4.13 23.51 -8.39
C SER A 342 -4.94 24.05 -7.23
N SER A 343 -5.48 25.27 -7.34
CA SER A 343 -6.29 25.90 -6.29
C SER A 343 -7.64 25.20 -6.08
N ALA A 344 -8.30 24.74 -7.16
CA ALA A 344 -9.55 23.99 -7.06
C ALA A 344 -9.35 22.66 -6.30
N LEU A 345 -8.33 21.89 -6.68
CA LEU A 345 -7.99 20.62 -6.00
C LEU A 345 -7.53 20.86 -4.56
N HIS A 346 -6.75 21.90 -4.30
CA HIS A 346 -6.32 22.24 -2.95
C HIS A 346 -7.51 22.62 -2.06
N SER A 347 -8.46 23.39 -2.58
CA SER A 347 -9.68 23.78 -1.85
C SER A 347 -10.53 22.56 -1.48
N ALA A 348 -10.70 21.62 -2.41
CA ALA A 348 -11.38 20.35 -2.13
C ALA A 348 -10.61 19.53 -1.08
N PHE A 349 -9.28 19.43 -1.20
CA PHE A 349 -8.45 18.69 -0.26
C PHE A 349 -8.53 19.24 1.18
N VAL A 350 -8.45 20.56 1.37
CA VAL A 350 -8.48 21.18 2.70
C VAL A 350 -9.80 20.89 3.43
N VAL A 351 -10.90 20.66 2.73
CA VAL A 351 -12.18 20.27 3.35
C VAL A 351 -12.12 18.88 3.99
N TYR A 352 -11.34 17.96 3.43
CA TYR A 352 -11.27 16.55 3.83
C TYR A 352 -10.01 16.16 4.61
N SER A 353 -8.94 16.96 4.53
CA SER A 353 -7.66 16.68 5.19
C SER A 353 -7.80 16.56 6.72
N ASP A 354 -6.94 15.80 7.36
CA ASP A 354 -6.91 15.66 8.83
C ASP A 354 -5.50 15.74 9.40
N GLU A 355 -5.33 15.39 10.68
CA GLU A 355 -4.02 15.40 11.34
C GLU A 355 -2.99 14.47 10.69
N LYS A 356 -3.41 13.45 9.93
CA LYS A 356 -2.52 12.52 9.23
C LYS A 356 -1.99 13.15 7.94
N ASP A 357 -2.72 14.10 7.36
CA ASP A 357 -2.36 14.85 6.16
C ASP A 357 -1.62 16.17 6.48
N SER A 358 -0.69 16.13 7.42
CA SER A 358 0.06 17.31 7.89
C SER A 358 1.24 17.72 6.99
N GLY A 359 1.61 16.86 6.04
CA GLY A 359 2.72 17.04 5.11
C GLY A 359 2.33 17.66 3.78
N VAL A 360 3.23 17.52 2.80
CA VAL A 360 3.00 18.03 1.44
C VAL A 360 1.97 17.16 0.70
N LEU A 361 2.04 15.84 0.93
CA LEU A 361 1.21 14.85 0.25
C LEU A 361 -0.07 14.52 1.01
N ALA A 362 -1.14 14.27 0.26
CA ALA A 362 -2.43 13.78 0.74
C ALA A 362 -2.37 12.26 0.96
N MET A 363 -1.81 11.85 2.09
CA MET A 363 -1.53 10.44 2.38
C MET A 363 -2.76 9.64 2.74
N THR A 364 -3.77 10.21 3.38
CA THR A 364 -5.01 9.51 3.74
C THR A 364 -5.74 8.88 2.54
N PRO A 365 -6.03 9.62 1.44
CA PRO A 365 -6.66 9.03 0.26
C PRO A 365 -5.74 8.05 -0.48
N LEU A 366 -4.43 8.32 -0.55
CA LEU A 366 -3.46 7.41 -1.16
C LEU A 366 -3.42 6.07 -0.39
N TYR A 367 -3.29 6.13 0.94
CA TYR A 367 -3.27 4.95 1.79
C TYR A 367 -4.59 4.19 1.82
N LEU A 368 -5.74 4.89 1.74
CA LEU A 368 -7.03 4.21 1.57
C LEU A 368 -7.01 3.35 0.30
N PHE A 369 -6.65 3.96 -0.83
CA PHE A 369 -6.67 3.26 -2.11
C PHE A 369 -5.64 2.13 -2.15
N THR A 370 -4.40 2.39 -1.75
CA THR A 370 -3.35 1.36 -1.73
C THR A 370 -3.62 0.29 -0.69
N GLY A 371 -4.25 0.61 0.43
CA GLY A 371 -4.65 -0.36 1.46
C GLY A 371 -5.74 -1.31 0.99
N LEU A 372 -6.65 -0.84 0.13
CA LEU A 372 -7.64 -1.69 -0.55
C LEU A 372 -7.02 -2.52 -1.69
N ALA A 373 -6.05 -1.95 -2.42
CA ALA A 373 -5.43 -2.57 -3.60
C ALA A 373 -4.26 -3.52 -3.27
N CYS A 374 -3.52 -3.33 -2.17
CA CYS A 374 -2.34 -4.14 -1.89
C CYS A 374 -2.63 -5.62 -1.70
N PRO A 375 -3.73 -6.06 -1.03
CA PRO A 375 -4.02 -7.48 -0.88
C PRO A 375 -4.31 -8.15 -2.23
N LEU A 376 -4.93 -7.42 -3.17
CA LEU A 376 -5.20 -7.89 -4.54
C LEU A 376 -3.90 -8.24 -5.31
N ILE A 377 -2.81 -7.51 -5.05
CA ILE A 377 -1.52 -7.71 -5.72
C ILE A 377 -0.65 -8.74 -4.98
N LEU A 378 -0.76 -8.80 -3.65
CA LEU A 378 0.08 -9.65 -2.81
C LEU A 378 -0.45 -11.08 -2.67
N ALA A 379 -1.77 -11.25 -2.56
CA ALA A 379 -2.35 -12.56 -2.31
C ALA A 379 -2.41 -13.41 -3.60
N PRO A 380 -2.15 -14.72 -3.52
CA PRO A 380 -2.33 -15.63 -4.65
C PRO A 380 -3.80 -15.75 -5.04
N SER A 381 -4.07 -16.11 -6.29
CA SER A 381 -5.42 -16.23 -6.86
C SER A 381 -6.36 -17.15 -6.06
N GLU A 382 -5.80 -18.16 -5.41
CA GLU A 382 -6.48 -19.15 -4.60
C GLU A 382 -6.92 -18.61 -3.22
N ALA A 383 -6.35 -17.48 -2.78
CA ALA A 383 -6.59 -16.89 -1.47
C ALA A 383 -7.59 -15.71 -1.56
N GLN A 384 -8.78 -15.96 -2.09
CA GLN A 384 -9.78 -14.91 -2.33
C GLN A 384 -10.19 -14.15 -1.04
N LEU A 385 -10.29 -14.83 0.11
CA LEU A 385 -10.55 -14.16 1.40
C LEU A 385 -9.42 -13.18 1.77
N ASP A 386 -8.18 -13.55 1.49
CA ASP A 386 -7.01 -12.73 1.80
C ASP A 386 -6.98 -11.46 0.92
N MET A 387 -7.43 -11.56 -0.34
CA MET A 387 -7.60 -10.38 -1.22
C MET A 387 -8.62 -9.37 -0.67
N LEU A 388 -9.58 -9.82 0.13
CA LEU A 388 -10.58 -8.96 0.79
C LEU A 388 -10.04 -8.29 2.07
N ALA A 389 -8.80 -8.56 2.49
CA ALA A 389 -8.24 -8.02 3.74
C ALA A 389 -8.34 -6.50 3.87
N GLY A 390 -8.09 -5.76 2.78
CA GLY A 390 -8.21 -4.30 2.76
C GLY A 390 -9.66 -3.84 2.90
N VAL A 391 -10.57 -4.46 2.14
CA VAL A 391 -12.01 -4.20 2.20
C VAL A 391 -12.56 -4.45 3.60
N LEU A 392 -12.18 -5.56 4.22
CA LEU A 392 -12.63 -5.93 5.57
C LEU A 392 -12.04 -4.99 6.63
N ALA A 393 -10.72 -4.79 6.65
CA ALA A 393 -10.06 -4.04 7.71
C ALA A 393 -10.33 -2.54 7.66
N VAL A 394 -10.15 -1.92 6.49
CA VAL A 394 -10.24 -0.45 6.31
C VAL A 394 -11.63 -0.03 5.86
N GLY A 395 -12.21 -0.79 4.93
CA GLY A 395 -13.51 -0.49 4.37
C GLY A 395 -14.66 -0.64 5.35
N VAL A 396 -14.76 -1.84 5.92
CA VAL A 396 -15.86 -2.25 6.79
C VAL A 396 -15.52 -1.94 8.25
N GLY A 397 -14.42 -2.54 8.74
CA GLY A 397 -14.03 -2.53 10.15
C GLY A 397 -13.76 -1.13 10.69
N ASP A 398 -12.77 -0.44 10.14
CA ASP A 398 -12.38 0.92 10.55
C ASP A 398 -13.51 1.95 10.34
N THR A 399 -14.33 1.81 9.28
CA THR A 399 -15.53 2.62 9.11
C THR A 399 -16.54 2.40 10.24
N ALA A 400 -16.86 1.15 10.57
CA ALA A 400 -17.79 0.82 11.65
C ALA A 400 -17.26 1.29 13.01
N ALA A 401 -15.96 1.06 13.27
CA ALA A 401 -15.27 1.51 14.47
C ALA A 401 -15.35 3.03 14.64
N SER A 402 -15.10 3.77 13.57
CA SER A 402 -15.12 5.23 13.58
C SER A 402 -16.53 5.79 13.74
N CYS A 403 -17.52 5.23 13.05
CA CYS A 403 -18.92 5.72 13.12
C CYS A 403 -19.56 5.40 14.46
N ILE A 404 -19.45 4.15 14.92
CA ILE A 404 -20.04 3.72 16.20
C ILE A 404 -19.22 4.24 17.37
N GLY A 405 -17.89 4.19 17.29
CA GLY A 405 -17.01 4.66 18.35
C GLY A 405 -17.13 6.16 18.62
N SER A 406 -17.27 6.99 17.58
CA SER A 406 -17.48 8.44 17.77
C SER A 406 -18.87 8.80 18.30
N THR A 407 -19.88 7.97 18.05
CA THR A 407 -21.27 8.25 18.44
C THR A 407 -21.64 7.63 19.79
N PHE A 408 -21.17 6.41 20.07
CA PHE A 408 -21.58 5.60 21.22
C PHE A 408 -20.40 5.19 22.12
N GLY A 409 -19.16 5.49 21.74
CA GLY A 409 -17.99 5.11 22.50
C GLY A 409 -17.92 5.79 23.86
N ARG A 410 -17.77 5.00 24.92
CA ARG A 410 -17.64 5.49 26.30
C ARG A 410 -16.36 4.98 26.92
N THR A 411 -16.03 3.71 26.68
CA THR A 411 -14.92 3.04 27.34
C THR A 411 -13.69 3.07 26.46
N HIS A 412 -12.68 3.86 26.84
CA HIS A 412 -11.47 4.05 26.03
C HIS A 412 -10.40 3.02 26.38
N TRP A 413 -9.62 2.62 25.37
CA TRP A 413 -8.40 1.84 25.58
C TRP A 413 -7.37 2.64 26.37
N ALA A 414 -6.62 1.98 27.26
CA ALA A 414 -5.60 2.63 28.07
C ALA A 414 -4.53 3.30 27.18
N GLY A 415 -4.40 4.63 27.28
CA GLY A 415 -3.41 5.40 26.52
C GLY A 415 -3.76 5.68 25.05
N SER A 416 -4.99 5.35 24.62
CA SER A 416 -5.45 5.49 23.24
C SER A 416 -6.79 6.23 23.17
N ASN A 417 -7.04 6.91 22.04
CA ASN A 417 -8.31 7.58 21.77
C ASN A 417 -9.37 6.63 21.19
N ARG A 418 -9.04 5.33 21.03
CA ARG A 418 -9.94 4.30 20.52
C ARG A 418 -10.82 3.75 21.63
N THR A 419 -12.04 3.36 21.30
CA THR A 419 -13.05 2.87 22.26
C THR A 419 -13.28 1.37 22.12
N LEU A 420 -13.61 0.68 23.23
CA LEU A 420 -13.96 -0.74 23.22
C LEU A 420 -15.23 -1.00 22.40
N GLU A 421 -16.20 -0.08 22.45
CA GLU A 421 -17.42 -0.17 21.66
C GLU A 421 -17.11 -0.06 20.15
N GLY A 422 -16.18 0.83 19.77
CA GLY A 422 -15.67 0.92 18.41
C GLY A 422 -14.93 -0.34 17.96
N THR A 423 -14.08 -0.92 18.82
CA THR A 423 -13.42 -2.21 18.55
C THR A 423 -14.42 -3.34 18.37
N ALA A 424 -15.47 -3.42 19.19
CA ALA A 424 -16.52 -4.43 19.04
C ALA A 424 -17.28 -4.26 17.71
N ALA A 425 -17.62 -3.02 17.34
CA ALA A 425 -18.22 -2.68 16.05
C ALA A 425 -17.33 -3.08 14.86
N ASN A 426 -16.02 -2.86 14.97
CA ASN A 426 -15.03 -3.28 13.97
C ASN A 426 -15.14 -4.80 13.72
N ILE A 427 -15.03 -5.60 14.79
CA ILE A 427 -15.02 -7.06 14.70
C ILE A 427 -16.36 -7.60 14.17
N LEU A 428 -17.46 -7.16 14.75
CA LEU A 428 -18.80 -7.66 14.40
C LEU A 428 -19.19 -7.33 12.96
N SER A 429 -18.83 -6.13 12.47
CA SER A 429 -19.16 -5.73 11.10
C SER A 429 -18.40 -6.55 10.05
N GLN A 430 -17.11 -6.83 10.26
CA GLN A 430 -16.34 -7.69 9.35
C GLN A 430 -16.89 -9.12 9.29
N VAL A 431 -17.20 -9.70 10.46
CA VAL A 431 -17.83 -11.03 10.54
C VAL A 431 -19.19 -11.03 9.84
N ALA A 432 -20.03 -10.01 10.08
CA ALA A 432 -21.33 -9.89 9.44
C ALA A 432 -21.23 -9.83 7.91
N VAL A 433 -20.25 -9.10 7.35
CA VAL A 433 -20.03 -9.05 5.90
C VAL A 433 -19.66 -10.43 5.36
N ILE A 434 -18.76 -11.17 6.01
CA ILE A 434 -18.40 -12.53 5.58
C ILE A 434 -19.57 -13.50 5.68
N CYS A 435 -20.38 -13.43 6.75
CA CYS A 435 -21.60 -14.20 6.86
C CYS A 435 -22.57 -13.92 5.70
N MET A 436 -22.74 -12.65 5.33
CA MET A 436 -23.58 -12.26 4.20
C MET A 436 -23.01 -12.77 2.87
N LEU A 437 -21.70 -12.66 2.64
CA LEU A 437 -21.07 -13.18 1.41
C LEU A 437 -21.21 -14.70 1.28
N GLN A 438 -21.08 -15.45 2.38
CA GLN A 438 -21.31 -16.89 2.37
C GLN A 438 -22.79 -17.24 2.17
N TYR A 439 -23.71 -16.48 2.78
CA TYR A 439 -25.16 -16.68 2.61
C TYR A 439 -25.62 -16.49 1.15
N PHE A 440 -25.03 -15.53 0.44
CA PHE A 440 -25.30 -15.29 -0.98
C PHE A 440 -24.42 -16.11 -1.93
N GLU A 441 -23.64 -17.07 -1.42
CA GLU A 441 -22.75 -17.93 -2.22
C GLU A 441 -21.73 -17.14 -3.05
N LEU A 442 -21.35 -15.95 -2.58
CA LEU A 442 -20.36 -15.09 -3.23
C LEU A 442 -18.92 -15.39 -2.79
N LEU A 443 -18.74 -16.11 -1.68
CA LEU A 443 -17.44 -16.48 -1.15
C LEU A 443 -17.46 -17.92 -0.61
N GLU A 444 -16.77 -18.83 -1.29
CA GLU A 444 -16.68 -20.24 -0.93
C GLU A 444 -15.35 -20.58 -0.25
N THR A 445 -15.04 -19.91 0.85
CA THR A 445 -13.82 -20.22 1.66
C THR A 445 -14.20 -20.99 2.92
N LYS A 446 -13.50 -22.10 3.21
CA LYS A 446 -13.76 -22.86 4.44
C LYS A 446 -13.39 -22.04 5.66
N ASN A 447 -14.21 -22.17 6.71
CA ASN A 447 -14.03 -21.49 8.00
C ASN A 447 -13.79 -19.97 7.88
N ALA A 448 -14.28 -19.31 6.82
CA ALA A 448 -14.04 -17.89 6.57
C ALA A 448 -14.47 -17.00 7.76
N ILE A 449 -15.58 -17.34 8.42
CA ILE A 449 -16.08 -16.66 9.61
C ILE A 449 -15.04 -16.71 10.76
N ILE A 450 -14.51 -17.89 11.06
CA ILE A 450 -13.52 -18.07 12.15
C ILE A 450 -12.22 -17.35 11.81
N ARG A 451 -11.72 -17.52 10.57
CA ARG A 451 -10.51 -16.83 10.09
C ARG A 451 -10.68 -15.31 10.20
N THR A 452 -11.84 -14.79 9.81
CA THR A 452 -12.17 -13.35 9.87
C THR A 452 -12.31 -12.86 11.30
N LEU A 453 -12.92 -13.64 12.20
CA LEU A 453 -13.00 -13.28 13.62
C LEU A 453 -11.61 -13.11 14.24
N ILE A 454 -10.70 -14.05 13.97
CA ILE A 454 -9.32 -13.98 14.47
C ILE A 454 -8.60 -12.78 13.85
N ALA A 455 -8.68 -12.60 12.53
CA ALA A 455 -8.04 -11.50 11.82
C ALA A 455 -8.54 -10.12 12.29
N ALA A 456 -9.86 -9.94 12.40
CA ALA A 456 -10.46 -8.71 12.88
C ALA A 456 -10.09 -8.41 14.33
N THR A 457 -10.02 -9.43 15.20
CA THR A 457 -9.62 -9.25 16.61
C THR A 457 -8.16 -8.79 16.72
N VAL A 458 -7.25 -9.41 15.98
CA VAL A 458 -5.83 -9.02 15.98
C VAL A 458 -5.64 -7.63 15.36
N SER A 459 -6.27 -7.38 14.21
CA SER A 459 -6.20 -6.10 13.50
C SER A 459 -6.74 -4.95 14.35
N ALA A 460 -7.89 -5.13 15.02
CA ALA A 460 -8.46 -4.12 15.92
C ALA A 460 -7.60 -3.92 17.19
N SER A 461 -6.91 -4.95 17.66
CA SER A 461 -5.93 -4.83 18.75
C SER A 461 -4.69 -4.03 18.34
N VAL A 462 -4.25 -4.16 17.09
CA VAL A 462 -3.17 -3.33 16.54
C VAL A 462 -3.64 -1.90 16.35
N GLU A 463 -4.84 -1.68 15.80
CA GLU A 463 -5.47 -0.35 15.65
C GLU A 463 -5.50 0.41 16.99
N ALA A 464 -5.87 -0.27 18.08
CA ALA A 464 -5.95 0.33 19.40
C ALA A 464 -4.60 0.85 19.92
N LYS A 465 -3.47 0.29 19.44
CA LYS A 465 -2.11 0.57 19.95
C LYS A 465 -1.20 1.30 18.97
N THR A 466 -1.53 1.37 17.68
CA THR A 466 -0.69 2.01 16.67
C THR A 466 -1.02 3.50 16.51
N ASP A 467 0.01 4.33 16.34
CA ASP A 467 -0.12 5.73 15.92
C ASP A 467 0.09 5.93 14.41
N GLN A 468 0.41 4.85 13.69
CA GLN A 468 0.61 4.86 12.24
C GLN A 468 -0.73 4.90 11.51
N VAL A 469 -0.73 5.38 10.28
CA VAL A 469 -1.97 5.49 9.52
C VAL A 469 -2.59 4.12 9.27
N ASP A 470 -3.79 3.95 9.81
CA ASP A 470 -4.60 2.74 9.87
C ASP A 470 -4.77 2.14 8.46
N ASN A 471 -5.05 2.99 7.47
CA ASN A 471 -5.24 2.62 6.07
C ASN A 471 -4.02 1.94 5.44
N LEU A 472 -2.81 2.21 5.92
CA LEU A 472 -1.58 1.57 5.46
C LEU A 472 -1.35 0.23 6.17
N ILE A 473 -1.56 0.20 7.48
CA ILE A 473 -1.08 -0.89 8.35
C ILE A 473 -2.11 -2.02 8.49
N LEU A 474 -3.38 -1.70 8.68
CA LEU A 474 -4.40 -2.71 9.00
C LEU A 474 -4.60 -3.76 7.89
N PRO A 475 -4.57 -3.43 6.58
CA PRO A 475 -4.64 -4.43 5.52
C PRO A 475 -3.50 -5.44 5.60
N LEU A 476 -2.25 -4.98 5.79
CA LEU A 476 -1.07 -5.83 5.87
C LEU A 476 -1.10 -6.75 7.08
N VAL A 477 -1.53 -6.24 8.24
CA VAL A 477 -1.72 -7.06 9.45
C VAL A 477 -2.80 -8.12 9.23
N THR A 478 -3.90 -7.74 8.58
CA THR A 478 -5.02 -8.65 8.32
C THR A 478 -4.59 -9.79 7.38
N ILE A 479 -3.81 -9.50 6.33
CA ILE A 479 -3.20 -10.52 5.46
C ILE A 479 -2.34 -11.50 6.27
N LEU A 480 -1.42 -11.00 7.11
CA LEU A 480 -0.56 -11.87 7.92
C LEU A 480 -1.36 -12.82 8.80
N VAL A 481 -2.45 -12.34 9.40
CA VAL A 481 -3.29 -13.19 10.25
C VAL A 481 -4.07 -14.21 9.42
N PHE A 482 -4.52 -13.86 8.22
CA PHE A 482 -5.11 -14.81 7.29
C PHE A 482 -4.13 -15.91 6.87
N GLN A 483 -2.86 -15.57 6.64
CA GLN A 483 -1.81 -16.54 6.35
C GLN A 483 -1.49 -17.44 7.56
N VAL A 484 -1.44 -16.89 8.78
CA VAL A 484 -1.25 -17.69 10.01
C VAL A 484 -2.41 -18.66 10.23
N THR A 485 -3.63 -18.27 9.85
CA THR A 485 -4.83 -19.11 9.94
C THR A 485 -5.08 -19.96 8.70
N TYR A 486 -4.10 -20.09 7.80
CA TYR A 486 -4.20 -20.88 6.56
C TYR A 486 -4.57 -22.35 6.81
N PHE A 487 -4.16 -22.94 7.94
CA PHE A 487 -4.52 -24.32 8.29
C PHE A 487 -6.03 -24.56 8.47
N LEU A 488 -6.84 -23.49 8.54
CA LEU A 488 -8.31 -23.54 8.58
C LEU A 488 -8.96 -23.42 7.19
N SER A 489 -8.18 -23.16 6.13
CA SER A 489 -8.69 -22.86 4.77
C SER A 489 -9.18 -24.07 3.98
#